data_AF-A0A351A5D7-F1
#
_entry.id   AF-A0A351A5D7-F1
#
_cell.length_a   1.000
_cell.length_b   1.000
_cell.length_c   1.000
_cell.angle_alpha   90.00
_cell.angle_beta   90.00
_cell.angle_gamma   90.00
#
_symmetry.space_group_name_H-M   'P 1'
#
loop_
_entity.id
_entity.type
_entity.pdbx_description
1 polymer ?
#
loop_
_entity_poly.entity_id
_entity_poly.type
_entity_poly.pdbx_seq_one_letter_code
_entity_poly.pdbx_strand_id
1 'polypeptide(L)'
;AADINAFIDELGDVILKPLDGMGGSQIFRVRKDDPNRNVIIETLTGNGARTIMAQRYLAQIADGDKRVLIIGGEVVPFALARIPQAGETRGNLAAGGRGVAMALTAREREIAEYLAPILWQRGLLIVGLDVIGGHLTEINVTSPTCMVEIAAQQGFDVAGLVIDKLEQACAS
;
A
#
# COMPACT_ATOMS: atom_id res chain seq x y z
N ALA A 1 11.45 13.69 17.17
CA ALA A 1 12.36 14.29 16.17
C ALA A 1 13.72 13.60 16.13
N ALA A 2 14.38 13.38 17.26
CA ALA A 2 15.71 12.73 17.31
C ALA A 2 15.74 11.38 16.57
N ASP A 3 14.80 10.48 16.83
CA ASP A 3 14.77 9.15 16.19
C ASP A 3 14.55 9.23 14.68
N ILE A 4 13.63 10.09 14.23
CA ILE A 4 13.37 10.31 12.80
C ILE A 4 14.62 10.87 12.12
N ASN A 5 15.32 11.78 12.79
CA ASN A 5 16.57 12.33 12.29
C ASN A 5 17.65 11.24 12.17
N ALA A 6 17.85 10.44 13.21
CA ALA A 6 18.80 9.32 13.17
C ALA A 6 18.47 8.34 12.04
N PHE A 7 17.18 8.03 11.84
CA PHE A 7 16.72 7.14 10.77
C PHE A 7 17.00 7.71 9.36
N ILE A 8 16.78 9.02 9.15
CA ILE A 8 17.14 9.70 7.89
C ILE A 8 18.64 9.67 7.68
N ASP A 9 19.43 9.92 8.73
CA ASP A 9 20.88 9.97 8.63
C ASP A 9 21.52 8.61 8.34
N GLU A 10 20.90 7.53 8.83
CA GLU A 10 21.27 6.14 8.57
C GLU A 10 20.91 5.69 7.15
N LEU A 11 19.67 5.91 6.72
CA LEU A 11 19.19 5.37 5.43
C LEU A 11 19.43 6.28 4.22
N GLY A 12 19.63 7.57 4.44
CA GLY A 12 19.93 8.55 3.39
C GLY A 12 18.73 9.01 2.56
N ASP A 13 17.72 8.16 2.38
CA ASP A 13 16.53 8.43 1.57
C ASP A 13 15.31 7.68 2.14
N VAL A 14 14.32 8.43 2.62
CA VAL A 14 13.18 7.88 3.38
C VAL A 14 11.85 8.46 2.90
N ILE A 15 10.78 7.76 3.24
CA ILE A 15 9.40 8.24 3.17
C ILE A 15 8.92 8.56 4.58
N LEU A 16 8.37 9.77 4.77
CA LEU A 16 7.64 10.17 5.96
C LEU A 16 6.15 10.29 5.61
N LYS A 17 5.28 9.68 6.43
CA LYS A 17 3.82 9.73 6.25
C LYS A 17 3.05 9.72 7.57
N PRO A 18 1.86 10.37 7.65
CA PRO A 18 0.94 10.20 8.78
C PRO A 18 0.44 8.75 8.91
N LEU A 19 -0.14 8.42 10.07
CA LEU A 19 -0.73 7.10 10.34
C LEU A 19 -2.23 7.03 9.99
N ASP A 20 -2.88 8.17 9.83
CA ASP A 20 -4.33 8.33 9.63
C ASP A 20 -4.70 8.82 8.23
N GLY A 21 -3.71 8.99 7.34
CA GLY A 21 -3.92 9.42 5.96
C GLY A 21 -4.31 8.27 5.03
N MET A 22 -4.96 8.62 3.92
CA MET A 22 -5.22 7.72 2.79
C MET A 22 -4.91 8.41 1.45
N GLY A 23 -4.77 7.64 0.37
CA GLY A 23 -4.67 8.17 -0.99
C GLY A 23 -3.41 8.98 -1.29
N GLY A 24 -2.34 8.82 -0.52
CA GLY A 24 -1.10 9.55 -0.75
C GLY A 24 -1.08 10.97 -0.19
N SER A 25 -2.02 11.32 0.69
CA SER A 25 -2.00 12.60 1.41
C SER A 25 -0.79 12.68 2.34
N GLN A 26 -0.05 13.81 2.27
CA GLN A 26 1.08 14.11 3.15
C GLN A 26 2.19 13.05 3.17
N ILE A 27 2.44 12.40 2.02
CA ILE A 27 3.61 11.54 1.83
C ILE A 27 4.77 12.39 1.32
N PHE A 28 5.87 12.41 2.08
CA PHE A 28 7.07 13.14 1.72
C PHE A 28 8.24 12.18 1.54
N ARG A 29 8.93 12.28 0.40
CA ARG A 29 10.27 11.71 0.26
C ARG A 29 11.28 12.71 0.82
N VAL A 30 12.07 12.29 1.80
CA VAL A 30 13.04 13.13 2.49
C VAL A 30 14.42 12.50 2.33
N ARG A 31 15.30 13.23 1.66
CA ARG A 31 16.72 12.87 1.57
C ARG A 31 17.49 13.43 2.75
N LYS A 32 18.64 12.86 3.05
CA LYS A 32 19.52 13.33 4.12
C LYS A 32 19.91 14.81 3.98
N ASP A 33 20.09 15.25 2.74
CA ASP A 33 20.47 16.61 2.34
C ASP A 33 19.27 17.52 2.01
N ASP A 34 18.04 17.09 2.31
CA ASP A 34 16.84 17.88 2.01
C ASP A 34 16.77 19.15 2.89
N PRO A 35 16.78 20.36 2.30
CA PRO A 35 16.75 21.60 3.07
C PRO A 35 15.44 21.78 3.87
N ASN A 36 14.38 21.08 3.49
CA ASN A 36 13.07 21.13 4.14
C ASN A 36 12.88 20.03 5.20
N ARG A 37 13.89 19.19 5.46
CA ARG A 37 13.82 18.07 6.40
C ARG A 37 13.17 18.46 7.74
N ASN A 38 13.64 19.52 8.38
CA ASN A 38 13.15 19.93 9.70
C ASN A 38 11.68 20.36 9.65
N VAL A 39 11.32 21.22 8.70
CA VAL A 39 9.94 21.71 8.58
C VAL A 39 8.96 20.61 8.18
N ILE A 40 9.39 19.62 7.37
CA ILE A 40 8.58 18.44 7.06
C ILE A 40 8.29 17.64 8.34
N ILE A 41 9.32 17.38 9.16
CA ILE A 41 9.17 16.66 10.43
C ILE A 41 8.24 17.44 11.37
N GLU A 42 8.46 18.75 11.56
CA GLU A 42 7.63 19.60 12.41
C GLU A 42 6.17 19.61 11.96
N THR A 43 5.94 19.76 10.65
CA THR A 43 4.59 19.77 10.06
C THR A 43 3.88 18.44 10.27
N LEU A 44 4.51 17.32 9.88
CA LEU A 44 3.89 16.00 9.98
C LEU A 44 3.65 15.57 11.43
N THR A 45 4.58 15.89 12.33
CA THR A 45 4.45 15.55 13.75
C THR A 45 3.59 16.55 14.53
N GLY A 46 3.14 17.65 13.92
CA GLY A 46 2.48 18.73 14.64
C GLY A 46 3.32 19.24 15.81
N ASN A 47 4.60 19.53 15.56
CA ASN A 47 5.60 19.88 16.57
C ASN A 47 5.77 18.81 17.67
N GLY A 48 5.75 17.54 17.28
CA GLY A 48 5.90 16.39 18.19
C GLY A 48 4.62 15.93 18.89
N ALA A 49 3.48 16.58 18.64
CA ALA A 49 2.19 16.18 19.22
C ALA A 49 1.55 14.94 18.56
N ARG A 50 2.08 14.49 17.41
CA ARG A 50 1.54 13.38 16.61
C ARG A 50 2.63 12.40 16.20
N THR A 51 2.28 11.12 16.22
CA THR A 51 3.12 10.05 15.69
C THR A 51 3.00 9.98 14.17
N ILE A 52 4.12 9.69 13.52
CA ILE A 52 4.20 9.49 12.08
C ILE A 52 4.96 8.18 11.81
N MET A 53 4.93 7.72 10.56
CA MET A 53 5.73 6.59 10.10
C MET A 53 6.90 7.08 9.24
N ALA A 54 8.08 6.51 9.50
CA ALA A 54 9.25 6.65 8.64
C ALA A 54 9.58 5.27 8.03
N GLN A 55 9.80 5.23 6.71
CA GLN A 55 10.14 4.01 5.96
C GLN A 55 11.29 4.30 5.00
N ARG A 56 12.07 3.28 4.64
CA ARG A 56 13.05 3.42 3.55
C ARG A 56 12.34 3.80 2.24
N TYR A 57 12.93 4.67 1.43
CA TYR A 57 12.46 4.89 0.07
C TYR A 57 12.73 3.66 -0.81
N LEU A 58 11.71 3.19 -1.54
CA LEU A 58 11.82 2.05 -2.45
C LEU A 58 11.76 2.53 -3.89
N ALA A 59 12.88 2.46 -4.61
CA ALA A 59 12.99 2.94 -6.00
C ALA A 59 12.05 2.20 -6.98
N GLN A 60 11.66 0.96 -6.63
CA GLN A 60 10.71 0.14 -7.37
C GLN A 60 9.30 0.75 -7.43
N ILE A 61 9.02 1.84 -6.71
CA ILE A 61 7.78 2.62 -6.90
C ILE A 61 7.61 3.10 -8.37
N ALA A 62 8.70 3.22 -9.12
CA ALA A 62 8.66 3.50 -10.55
C ALA A 62 7.91 2.43 -11.36
N ASP A 63 7.94 1.17 -10.89
CA ASP A 63 7.17 0.05 -11.48
C ASP A 63 5.72 -0.02 -10.97
N GLY A 64 5.38 0.88 -10.03
CA GLY A 64 4.06 1.03 -9.44
C GLY A 64 3.93 0.43 -8.04
N ASP A 65 3.02 1.02 -7.28
CA ASP A 65 2.55 0.48 -6.00
C ASP A 65 1.44 -0.54 -6.29
N LYS A 66 1.72 -1.82 -6.04
CA LYS A 66 0.85 -2.93 -6.40
C LYS A 66 -0.18 -3.20 -5.31
N ARG A 67 -1.46 -3.11 -5.68
CA ARG A 67 -2.59 -3.56 -4.88
C ARG A 67 -2.79 -5.06 -5.08
N VAL A 68 -2.50 -5.86 -4.05
CA VAL A 68 -2.86 -7.29 -3.97
C VAL A 68 -4.14 -7.42 -3.16
N LEU A 69 -5.11 -8.21 -3.61
CA LEU A 69 -6.37 -8.40 -2.90
C LEU A 69 -6.41 -9.77 -2.23
N ILE A 70 -6.94 -9.81 -1.00
CA ILE A 70 -7.28 -11.02 -0.25
C ILE A 70 -8.77 -10.96 0.06
N ILE A 71 -9.51 -11.98 -0.37
CA ILE A 71 -10.97 -12.07 -0.24
C ILE A 71 -11.32 -13.35 0.52
N GLY A 72 -11.91 -13.22 1.71
CA GLY A 72 -12.29 -14.37 2.55
C GLY A 72 -11.11 -15.32 2.84
N GLY A 73 -9.92 -14.77 3.07
CA GLY A 73 -8.70 -15.56 3.27
C GLY A 73 -8.09 -16.17 1.99
N GLU A 74 -8.63 -15.87 0.81
CA GLU A 74 -8.10 -16.32 -0.48
C GLU A 74 -7.36 -15.20 -1.20
N VAL A 75 -6.15 -15.50 -1.69
CA VAL A 75 -5.31 -14.52 -2.41
C VAL A 75 -5.76 -14.44 -3.88
N VAL A 76 -6.18 -13.26 -4.31
CA VAL A 76 -6.51 -12.99 -5.73
C VAL A 76 -5.22 -13.12 -6.56
N PRO A 77 -5.23 -13.87 -7.69
CA PRO A 77 -4.00 -14.18 -8.43
C PRO A 77 -3.40 -13.00 -9.22
N PHE A 78 -4.11 -11.88 -9.26
CA PHE A 78 -3.71 -10.65 -9.93
C PHE A 78 -3.62 -9.48 -8.95
N ALA A 79 -2.66 -8.59 -9.19
CA ALA A 79 -2.57 -7.28 -8.57
C ALA A 79 -2.88 -6.18 -9.58
N LEU A 80 -3.21 -4.99 -9.08
CA LEU A 80 -3.19 -3.77 -9.87
C LEU A 80 -1.96 -2.93 -9.51
N ALA A 81 -0.99 -2.82 -10.42
CA ALA A 81 0.12 -1.89 -10.28
C ALA A 81 -0.38 -0.46 -10.54
N ARG A 82 -0.23 0.42 -9.56
CA ARG A 82 -0.63 1.83 -9.65
C ARG A 82 0.64 2.65 -9.88
N ILE A 83 0.89 2.96 -11.15
CA ILE A 83 2.15 3.55 -11.61
C ILE A 83 2.05 5.08 -11.54
N PRO A 84 2.99 5.77 -10.84
CA PRO A 84 3.01 7.23 -10.79
C PRO A 84 3.12 7.87 -12.17
N GLN A 85 2.60 9.10 -12.31
CA GLN A 85 2.90 9.91 -13.49
C GLN A 85 4.35 10.40 -13.47
N ALA A 86 4.89 10.75 -14.64
CA ALA A 86 6.25 11.28 -14.71
C ALA A 86 6.38 12.57 -13.88
N GLY A 87 7.32 12.58 -12.94
CA GLY A 87 7.54 13.71 -12.02
C GLY A 87 6.72 13.67 -10.72
N GLU A 88 5.82 12.70 -10.54
CA GLU A 88 5.05 12.51 -9.31
C GLU A 88 5.61 11.32 -8.50
N THR A 89 5.67 11.45 -7.18
CA THR A 89 6.23 10.37 -6.32
C THR A 89 5.16 9.37 -5.87
N ARG A 90 3.88 9.69 -6.11
CA ARG A 90 2.71 8.96 -5.62
C ARG A 90 2.11 8.10 -6.74
N GLY A 91 1.89 6.82 -6.45
CA GLY A 91 1.33 5.85 -7.40
C GLY A 91 -0.20 5.80 -7.44
N ASN A 92 -0.91 6.31 -6.43
CA ASN A 92 -2.35 6.11 -6.25
C ASN A 92 -3.18 6.60 -7.47
N LEU A 93 -4.20 5.82 -7.85
CA LEU A 93 -5.11 6.17 -8.95
C LEU A 93 -5.81 7.52 -8.75
N ALA A 94 -6.15 7.85 -7.49
CA ALA A 94 -6.76 9.14 -7.13
C ALA A 94 -5.87 10.35 -7.44
N ALA A 95 -4.54 10.15 -7.55
CA ALA A 95 -3.57 11.18 -7.93
C ALA A 95 -3.23 11.14 -9.44
N GLY A 96 -4.02 10.42 -10.27
CA GLY A 96 -3.81 10.30 -11.71
C GLY A 96 -2.86 9.18 -12.14
N GLY A 97 -2.49 8.27 -11.24
CA GLY A 97 -1.68 7.10 -11.58
C GLY A 97 -2.37 6.16 -12.58
N ARG A 98 -1.57 5.46 -13.40
CA ARG A 98 -2.07 4.47 -14.37
C ARG A 98 -2.16 3.09 -13.72
N GLY A 99 -3.36 2.50 -13.72
CA GLY A 99 -3.61 1.14 -13.22
C GLY A 99 -3.33 0.06 -14.27
N VAL A 100 -2.41 -0.86 -13.98
CA VAL A 100 -2.09 -2.01 -14.84
C VAL A 100 -2.27 -3.30 -14.06
N ALA A 101 -3.21 -4.13 -14.47
CA ALA A 101 -3.43 -5.42 -13.84
C ALA A 101 -2.39 -6.42 -14.33
N MET A 102 -1.83 -7.21 -13.42
CA MET A 102 -0.78 -8.19 -13.72
C MET A 102 -0.83 -9.35 -12.73
N ALA A 103 -0.29 -10.50 -13.13
CA ALA A 103 -0.14 -11.64 -12.23
C ALA A 103 0.78 -11.30 -11.06
N LEU A 104 0.50 -11.87 -9.88
CA LEU A 104 1.38 -11.73 -8.73
C LEU A 104 2.77 -12.32 -9.01
N THR A 105 3.81 -11.62 -8.57
CA THR A 105 5.15 -12.22 -8.48
C THR A 105 5.19 -13.27 -7.37
N ALA A 106 6.19 -14.15 -7.39
CA ALA A 106 6.38 -15.15 -6.34
C ALA A 106 6.49 -14.51 -4.94
N ARG A 107 7.18 -13.37 -4.84
CA ARG A 107 7.34 -12.66 -3.57
C ARG A 107 6.05 -12.00 -3.09
N GLU A 108 5.26 -11.40 -3.99
CA GLU A 108 3.94 -10.83 -3.66
C GLU A 108 2.98 -11.91 -3.17
N ARG A 109 2.97 -13.05 -3.87
CA ARG A 109 2.19 -14.23 -3.48
C ARG A 109 2.59 -14.76 -2.11
N GLU A 110 3.88 -14.93 -1.85
CA GLU A 110 4.40 -15.39 -0.56
C GLU A 110 3.91 -14.50 0.60
N ILE A 111 4.01 -13.17 0.44
CA ILE A 111 3.54 -12.20 1.45
C ILE A 111 2.03 -12.36 1.67
N ALA A 112 1.25 -12.40 0.59
CA ALA A 112 -0.20 -12.47 0.65
C ALA A 112 -0.68 -13.79 1.28
N GLU A 113 -0.10 -14.92 0.88
CA GLU A 113 -0.45 -16.25 1.39
C GLU A 113 -0.07 -16.42 2.86
N TYR A 114 1.04 -15.82 3.31
CA TYR A 114 1.38 -15.77 4.73
C TYR A 114 0.36 -14.98 5.56
N LEU A 115 -0.09 -13.83 5.05
CA LEU A 115 -1.01 -12.95 5.77
C LEU A 115 -2.47 -13.40 5.71
N ALA A 116 -2.89 -14.04 4.62
CA ALA A 116 -4.28 -14.40 4.39
C ALA A 116 -4.95 -15.16 5.55
N PRO A 117 -4.38 -16.24 6.11
CA PRO A 117 -5.00 -16.93 7.25
C PRO A 117 -5.06 -16.05 8.51
N ILE A 118 -4.04 -15.22 8.75
CA ILE A 118 -3.97 -14.33 9.91
C ILE A 118 -5.06 -13.25 9.84
N LEU A 119 -5.23 -12.65 8.66
CA LEU A 119 -6.22 -11.60 8.42
C LEU A 119 -7.64 -12.17 8.46
N TRP A 120 -7.85 -13.36 7.90
CA TRP A 120 -9.14 -14.03 7.93
C TRP A 120 -9.58 -14.40 9.35
N GLN A 121 -8.67 -14.92 10.18
CA GLN A 121 -8.93 -15.18 11.61
C GLN A 121 -9.34 -13.93 12.38
N ARG A 122 -8.97 -12.73 11.91
CA ARG A 122 -9.37 -11.45 12.49
C ARG A 122 -10.72 -10.92 11.96
N GLY A 123 -11.43 -11.70 11.13
CA GLY A 123 -12.71 -11.33 10.56
C GLY A 123 -12.61 -10.36 9.38
N LEU A 124 -11.44 -10.23 8.76
CA LEU A 124 -11.24 -9.31 7.64
C LEU A 124 -11.59 -10.01 6.32
N LEU A 125 -12.81 -9.77 5.83
CA LEU A 125 -13.32 -10.36 4.60
C LEU A 125 -12.65 -9.80 3.34
N ILE A 126 -12.44 -8.48 3.27
CA ILE A 126 -11.87 -7.80 2.10
C ILE A 126 -10.64 -7.02 2.55
N VAL A 127 -9.48 -7.42 2.05
CA VAL A 127 -8.21 -6.75 2.38
C VAL A 127 -7.44 -6.40 1.10
N GLY A 128 -6.89 -5.19 1.06
CA GLY A 128 -5.92 -4.76 0.06
C GLY A 128 -4.53 -4.63 0.67
N LEU A 129 -3.56 -5.37 0.17
CA LEU A 129 -2.15 -5.17 0.50
C LEU A 129 -1.53 -4.23 -0.53
N ASP A 130 -0.77 -3.26 -0.06
CA ASP A 130 0.05 -2.41 -0.91
C ASP A 130 1.50 -2.90 -0.84
N VAL A 131 2.07 -3.23 -2.00
CA VAL A 131 3.39 -3.86 -2.14
C VAL A 131 4.22 -3.11 -3.17
N ILE A 132 5.44 -2.73 -2.78
CA ILE A 132 6.42 -2.09 -3.67
C ILE A 132 7.70 -2.91 -3.66
N GLY A 133 8.16 -3.35 -4.83
CA GLY A 133 9.43 -4.08 -4.96
C GLY A 133 9.55 -5.34 -4.09
N GLY A 134 8.43 -6.01 -3.78
CA GLY A 134 8.43 -7.18 -2.90
C GLY A 134 8.45 -6.86 -1.40
N HIS A 135 8.21 -5.61 -1.02
CA HIS A 135 8.02 -5.17 0.37
C HIS A 135 6.59 -4.73 0.61
N LEU A 136 5.96 -5.26 1.66
CA LEU A 136 4.66 -4.79 2.14
C LEU A 136 4.80 -3.40 2.77
N THR A 137 4.01 -2.44 2.31
CA THR A 137 4.06 -1.05 2.80
C THR A 137 2.83 -0.64 3.60
N GLU A 138 1.67 -1.25 3.33
CA GLU A 138 0.39 -0.96 3.98
C GLU A 138 -0.61 -2.13 3.86
N ILE A 139 -1.54 -2.22 4.82
CA ILE A 139 -2.68 -3.15 4.80
C ILE A 139 -3.97 -2.33 4.91
N ASN A 140 -4.75 -2.31 3.84
CA ASN A 140 -6.01 -1.58 3.71
C ASN A 140 -7.20 -2.50 4.01
N VAL A 141 -7.96 -2.18 5.07
CA VAL A 141 -9.06 -3.03 5.58
C VAL A 141 -10.43 -2.34 5.60
N THR A 142 -10.51 -1.07 5.21
CA THR A 142 -11.75 -0.28 5.30
C THR A 142 -12.55 -0.33 4.00
N SER A 143 -11.97 0.16 2.91
CA SER A 143 -12.59 0.18 1.57
C SER A 143 -11.53 -0.02 0.48
N PRO A 144 -10.91 -1.22 0.40
CA PRO A 144 -9.92 -1.50 -0.63
C PRO A 144 -10.56 -1.52 -2.03
N THR A 145 -9.99 -0.72 -2.93
CA THR A 145 -10.41 -0.58 -4.35
C THR A 145 -9.62 -1.52 -5.28
N CYS A 146 -9.73 -1.31 -6.61
CA CYS A 146 -9.00 -1.98 -7.71
C CYS A 146 -9.62 -3.27 -8.27
N MET A 147 -10.81 -3.67 -7.80
CA MET A 147 -11.53 -4.86 -8.30
C MET A 147 -11.98 -4.69 -9.75
N VAL A 148 -12.47 -3.49 -10.12
CA VAL A 148 -13.02 -3.19 -11.44
C VAL A 148 -11.94 -3.27 -12.51
N GLU A 149 -10.79 -2.67 -12.26
CA GLU A 149 -9.67 -2.66 -13.20
C GLU A 149 -9.07 -4.05 -13.39
N ILE A 150 -8.97 -4.85 -12.32
CA ILE A 150 -8.52 -6.25 -12.40
C ILE A 150 -9.51 -7.07 -13.24
N ALA A 151 -10.81 -6.97 -12.98
CA ALA A 151 -11.84 -7.67 -13.75
C ALA A 151 -11.82 -7.27 -15.22
N ALA A 152 -11.72 -5.97 -15.52
CA ALA A 152 -11.71 -5.46 -16.89
C ALA A 152 -10.45 -5.88 -17.69
N GLN A 153 -9.28 -5.96 -17.04
CA GLN A 153 -8.02 -6.24 -17.73
C GLN A 153 -7.62 -7.72 -17.75
N GLN A 154 -8.05 -8.51 -16.76
CA GLN A 154 -7.65 -9.91 -16.59
C GLN A 154 -8.83 -10.89 -16.69
N GLY A 155 -10.08 -10.39 -16.76
CA GLY A 155 -11.27 -11.24 -16.81
C GLY A 155 -11.55 -12.00 -15.50
N PHE A 156 -10.90 -11.63 -14.39
CA PHE A 156 -11.09 -12.27 -13.10
C PHE A 156 -12.15 -11.50 -12.29
N ASP A 157 -13.30 -12.15 -12.01
CA ASP A 157 -14.40 -11.54 -11.28
C ASP A 157 -14.13 -11.49 -9.76
N VAL A 158 -13.38 -10.47 -9.34
CA VAL A 158 -13.09 -10.24 -7.92
C VAL A 158 -14.37 -9.94 -7.13
N ALA A 159 -15.36 -9.28 -7.74
CA ALA A 159 -16.60 -8.93 -7.05
C ALA A 159 -17.47 -10.17 -6.79
N GLY A 160 -17.56 -11.08 -7.76
CA GLY A 160 -18.18 -12.40 -7.59
C GLY A 160 -17.53 -13.17 -6.44
N LEU A 161 -16.20 -13.24 -6.41
CA LEU A 161 -15.46 -13.89 -5.31
C LEU A 161 -15.81 -13.29 -3.92
N VAL A 162 -16.00 -11.97 -3.83
CA VAL A 162 -16.42 -11.33 -2.57
C VAL A 162 -17.78 -11.84 -2.12
N ILE A 163 -18.75 -11.90 -3.03
CA ILE A 163 -20.10 -12.40 -2.72
C ILE A 163 -20.05 -13.87 -2.32
N ASP A 164 -19.34 -14.71 -3.08
CA ASP A 164 -19.18 -16.13 -2.79
C ASP A 164 -18.63 -16.37 -1.38
N LYS A 165 -17.57 -15.63 -1.00
CA LYS A 165 -16.97 -15.74 0.34
C LYS A 165 -17.88 -15.20 1.44
N LEU A 166 -18.64 -14.15 1.17
CA LEU A 166 -19.62 -13.60 2.11
C LEU A 166 -20.74 -14.61 2.39
N GLU A 167 -21.32 -15.21 1.35
CA GLU A 167 -22.36 -16.23 1.48
C GLU A 167 -21.86 -17.45 2.27
N GLN A 168 -20.64 -17.92 1.98
CA GLN A 168 -20.00 -19.00 2.73
C GLN A 168 -19.82 -18.68 4.21
N ALA A 169 -19.40 -17.46 4.54
CA ALA A 169 -19.19 -17.02 5.93
C ALA A 169 -20.49 -16.83 6.71
N CYS A 170 -21.59 -16.50 6.04
CA CYS A 170 -22.91 -16.37 6.65
C CYS A 170 -23.65 -17.72 6.81
N ALA A 171 -23.24 -18.74 6.05
CA ALA A 171 -23.82 -20.08 6.11
C ALA A 171 -23.26 -20.94 7.27
N SER A 172 -22.13 -20.51 7.86
CA SER A 172 -21.46 -21.16 8.99
C SER A 172 -21.87 -20.59 10.34
#